data_AF-A0A821LM64-F1
#
_entry.id   AF-A0A821LM64-F1
#
_cell.length_a   1.000
_cell.length_b   1.000
_cell.length_c   1.000
_cell.angle_alpha   90.00
_cell.angle_beta   90.00
_cell.angle_gamma   90.00
#
_symmetry.space_group_name_H-M   'P 1'
#
loop_
_entity.id
_entity.type
_entity.pdbx_description
1 polymer ?
#
loop_
_entity_poly.entity_id
_entity_poly.type
_entity_poly.pdbx_seq_one_letter_code
_entity_poly.pdbx_strand_id
1 'polypeptide(L)'
;YVYDIEYRSTLNFGHADGLSRLPIGPDKDFDNRDPGEISSVASIQQELQQDLPLRAVQIAKATQNDPILVQVYNYILSGWP
;
A
#
# COMPACT_ATOMS: atom_id res chain seq x y z
N TYR A 1 17.37 25.76 -19.08
CA TYR A 1 15.95 25.89 -19.44
C TYR A 1 15.39 27.12 -18.78
N VAL A 2 14.51 27.84 -19.49
CA VAL A 2 13.77 28.99 -18.96
C VAL A 2 12.31 28.57 -18.94
N TYR A 3 11.66 28.70 -17.78
CA TYR A 3 10.25 28.37 -17.61
C TYR A 3 9.51 29.63 -17.21
N ASP A 4 8.39 29.88 -17.87
CA ASP A 4 7.39 30.85 -17.42
C ASP A 4 6.39 30.13 -16.52
N ILE A 5 6.33 30.56 -15.25
CA ILE A 5 5.40 30.04 -14.26
C ILE A 5 4.27 31.06 -14.12
N GLU A 6 3.06 30.66 -14.44
CA GLU A 6 1.86 31.49 -14.32
C GLU A 6 0.86 30.88 -13.33
N TYR A 7 0.17 31.75 -12.59
CA TYR A 7 -0.96 31.33 -11.76
C TYR A 7 -2.18 31.05 -12.64
N ARG A 8 -2.77 29.85 -12.51
CA ARG A 8 -4.09 29.54 -13.08
C ARG A 8 -5.08 29.26 -11.95
N SER A 9 -6.21 29.95 -11.99
CA SER A 9 -7.32 29.74 -11.06
C SER A 9 -7.79 28.27 -11.12
N THR A 10 -8.10 27.70 -9.95
CA THR A 10 -8.61 26.33 -9.80
C THR A 10 -9.92 26.10 -10.54
N LEU A 11 -10.73 27.16 -10.75
CA LEU A 11 -11.94 27.10 -11.57
C LEU A 11 -11.64 26.86 -13.06
N ASN A 12 -10.46 27.26 -13.52
CA ASN A 12 -10.00 27.10 -14.89
C ASN A 12 -9.04 25.89 -15.05
N PHE A 13 -8.80 25.15 -13.97
CA PHE A 13 -7.95 23.97 -13.92
C PHE A 13 -8.75 22.81 -13.30
N GLY A 14 -9.73 22.29 -14.06
CA GLY A 14 -10.66 21.24 -13.64
C GLY A 14 -10.05 19.84 -13.48
N HIS A 15 -8.74 19.71 -13.29
CA HIS A 15 -8.04 18.43 -13.18
C HIS A 15 -7.49 18.13 -11.78
N ALA A 16 -7.67 19.03 -10.80
CA ALA A 16 -7.17 18.81 -9.44
C ALA A 16 -7.99 17.76 -8.64
N ASP A 17 -9.20 17.41 -9.09
CA ASP A 17 -10.07 16.40 -8.45
C ASP A 17 -10.15 15.09 -9.25
N GLY A 18 -9.05 14.74 -9.93
CA GLY A 18 -8.95 13.53 -10.76
C GLY A 18 -8.30 12.34 -10.06
N LEU A 19 -7.56 12.56 -8.97
CA LEU A 19 -6.80 11.49 -8.28
C LEU A 19 -7.57 10.84 -7.11
N SER A 20 -8.75 11.36 -6.78
CA SER A 20 -9.63 10.84 -5.71
C SER A 20 -10.68 9.85 -6.21
N ARG A 21 -10.81 9.69 -7.54
CA ARG A 21 -11.74 8.73 -8.12
C ARG A 21 -11.19 7.32 -7.93
N LEU A 22 -11.73 6.63 -6.94
CA LEU A 22 -11.74 5.17 -6.86
C LEU A 22 -12.03 4.65 -8.28
N PRO A 23 -11.14 3.88 -8.93
CA PRO A 23 -11.42 3.36 -10.27
C PRO A 23 -12.78 2.65 -10.26
N ILE A 24 -13.59 2.91 -11.30
CA ILE A 24 -14.90 2.29 -11.46
C ILE A 24 -14.67 0.79 -11.63
N GLY A 25 -14.79 0.05 -10.53
CA GLY A 25 -14.61 -1.39 -10.51
C GLY A 25 -13.19 -1.85 -10.87
N PRO A 26 -12.99 -3.17 -10.94
CA PRO A 26 -11.69 -3.75 -11.32
C PRO A 26 -11.35 -3.40 -12.77
N ASP A 27 -10.23 -2.70 -12.99
CA ASP A 27 -9.70 -2.41 -14.33
C ASP A 27 -8.50 -3.32 -14.58
N LYS A 28 -8.77 -4.51 -15.13
CA LYS A 28 -7.74 -5.50 -15.41
C LYS A 28 -6.69 -4.99 -16.39
N ASP A 29 -7.03 -4.07 -17.28
CA ASP A 29 -6.07 -3.58 -18.25
C ASP A 29 -5.13 -2.54 -17.62
N PHE A 30 -5.60 -1.75 -16.66
CA PHE A 30 -4.76 -0.88 -15.83
C PHE A 30 -3.94 -1.69 -14.83
N ASP A 31 -4.58 -2.61 -14.10
CA ASP A 31 -3.95 -3.45 -13.06
C ASP A 31 -2.85 -4.36 -13.62
N ASN A 32 -2.97 -4.81 -14.88
CA ASN A 32 -1.96 -5.65 -15.54
C ASN A 32 -0.93 -4.86 -16.35
N ARG A 33 -1.07 -3.53 -16.49
CA ARG A 33 -0.23 -2.72 -17.37
C ARG A 33 1.12 -2.35 -16.78
N ASP A 34 1.35 -2.53 -15.48
CA ASP A 34 2.64 -2.25 -14.86
C ASP A 34 3.34 -3.47 -14.22
N PRO A 35 3.96 -4.33 -15.03
CA PRO A 35 4.89 -5.34 -14.51
C PRO A 35 6.15 -4.74 -13.87
N GLY A 36 6.46 -3.45 -14.09
CA GLY A 36 7.68 -2.79 -13.64
C GLY A 36 7.58 -2.19 -12.23
N GLU A 37 6.45 -1.56 -11.88
CA GLU A 37 6.18 -1.05 -10.53
C GLU A 37 6.00 -2.18 -9.51
N ILE A 38 5.25 -3.23 -9.87
CA ILE A 38 5.08 -4.40 -8.98
C ILE A 38 6.44 -5.07 -8.73
N SER A 39 7.28 -5.17 -9.76
CA SER A 39 8.60 -5.82 -9.68
C SER A 39 9.62 -5.00 -8.88
N SER A 40 9.67 -3.68 -9.06
CA SER A 40 10.63 -2.82 -8.33
C SER A 40 10.25 -2.65 -6.86
N VAL A 41 8.97 -2.45 -6.54
CA VAL A 41 8.48 -2.38 -5.16
C VAL A 41 8.67 -3.72 -4.45
N ALA A 42 8.35 -4.84 -5.10
CA ALA A 42 8.59 -6.17 -4.53
C ALA A 42 10.08 -6.44 -4.30
N SER A 43 10.96 -6.02 -5.20
CA SER A 43 12.41 -6.19 -5.04
C SER A 43 12.96 -5.36 -3.88
N ILE A 44 12.56 -4.09 -3.76
CA ILE A 44 12.96 -3.22 -2.63
C ILE A 44 12.43 -3.79 -1.32
N GLN A 45 11.18 -4.25 -1.28
CA GLN A 45 10.61 -4.90 -0.09
C GLN A 45 11.36 -6.17 0.27
N GLN A 46 11.74 -6.98 -0.71
CA GLN A 46 12.50 -8.21 -0.48
C GLN A 46 13.91 -7.91 0.05
N GLU A 47 14.61 -6.93 -0.50
CA GLU A 47 15.93 -6.49 -0.04
C GLU A 47 15.86 -5.99 1.41
N LEU A 48 14.93 -5.08 1.70
CA LEU A 48 14.70 -4.57 3.06
C LEU A 48 14.35 -5.70 4.05
N GLN A 49 13.59 -6.71 3.62
CA GLN A 49 13.25 -7.85 4.47
C GLN A 49 14.45 -8.75 4.83
N GLN A 50 15.50 -8.80 4.01
CA GLN A 50 16.72 -9.56 4.32
C GLN A 50 17.55 -8.89 5.42
N ASP A 51 17.58 -7.55 5.44
CA ASP A 51 18.40 -6.78 6.37
C ASP A 51 17.71 -6.49 7.72
N LEU A 52 16.40 -6.73 7.81
CA LEU A 52 15.67 -6.53 9.06
C LEU A 52 16.08 -7.56 10.12
N PRO A 53 16.33 -7.12 11.38
CA PRO A 53 16.70 -8.03 12.47
C PRO A 53 15.55 -8.97 12.89
N LEU A 54 14.35 -8.74 12.36
CA LEU A 54 13.14 -9.49 12.68
C LEU A 54 12.28 -9.68 11.43
N ARG A 55 11.90 -10.93 11.13
CA ARG A 55 11.05 -11.27 9.98
C ARG A 55 9.61 -11.48 10.38
N ALA A 56 8.68 -11.24 9.46
CA ALA A 56 7.25 -11.45 9.68
C ALA A 56 6.91 -12.86 10.20
N VAL A 57 7.61 -13.90 9.72
CA VAL A 57 7.44 -15.28 10.20
C VAL A 57 7.81 -15.43 11.68
N GLN A 58 8.85 -14.73 12.14
CA GLN A 58 9.27 -14.77 13.55
C GLN A 58 8.25 -14.04 14.43
N ILE A 59 7.72 -12.90 13.96
CA ILE A 59 6.64 -12.16 14.63
C ILE A 59 5.40 -13.06 14.72
N ALA A 60 4.96 -13.66 13.60
CA ALA A 60 3.79 -14.53 13.58
C ALA A 60 3.92 -15.70 14.56
N LYS A 61 5.09 -16.32 14.65
CA LYS A 61 5.37 -17.38 15.62
C LYS A 61 5.32 -16.87 17.06
N ALA A 62 5.89 -15.71 17.34
CA ALA A 62 5.85 -15.11 18.68
C ALA A 62 4.42 -14.74 19.10
N THR A 63 3.66 -14.10 18.19
CA THR A 63 2.24 -13.75 18.37
C THR A 63 1.39 -14.98 18.69
N GLN A 64 1.62 -16.12 18.03
CA GLN A 64 0.89 -17.36 18.32
C GLN A 64 1.20 -17.98 19.69
N ASN A 65 2.34 -17.64 20.30
CA ASN A 65 2.72 -18.14 21.62
C ASN A 65 2.36 -17.18 22.75
N ASP A 66 1.99 -15.94 22.44
CA ASP A 66 1.57 -14.95 23.43
C ASP A 66 0.05 -15.07 23.68
N PRO A 67 -0.39 -15.35 24.92
CA PRO A 67 -1.80 -15.62 25.21
C PRO A 67 -2.71 -14.40 24.97
N ILE A 68 -2.21 -13.17 25.13
CA ILE A 68 -2.99 -11.95 24.93
C ILE A 68 -3.11 -11.68 23.43
N LEU A 69 -2.00 -11.77 22.70
CA LEU A 69 -2.02 -11.50 21.26
C LEU A 69 -2.80 -12.55 20.48
N VAL A 70 -2.78 -13.83 20.90
CA VAL A 70 -3.66 -14.86 20.33
C VAL A 70 -5.13 -14.50 20.51
N GLN A 71 -5.51 -14.03 21.70
CA GLN A 71 -6.88 -13.62 21.98
C GLN A 71 -7.31 -12.46 21.07
N VAL A 72 -6.47 -11.42 20.94
CA VAL A 72 -6.74 -10.28 20.05
C VAL A 72 -6.79 -10.73 18.58
N TYR A 73 -5.87 -11.59 18.15
CA TYR A 73 -5.84 -12.13 16.79
C TYR A 73 -7.15 -12.86 16.47
N ASN A 74 -7.65 -13.67 17.39
CA ASN A 74 -8.94 -14.34 17.24
C ASN A 74 -10.08 -13.32 17.11
N TYR A 75 -10.11 -12.28 17.94
CA TYR A 75 -11.16 -11.24 17.84
C TYR A 75 -11.14 -10.48 16.52
N ILE A 76 -9.96 -10.23 15.96
CA ILE A 76 -9.85 -9.60 14.64
C ILE A 76 -10.47 -10.50 13.56
N LEU A 77 -10.32 -11.82 13.68
CA LEU A 77 -10.83 -12.77 12.69
C LEU A 77 -12.30 -13.15 12.89
N SER A 78 -12.75 -13.31 14.14
CA SER A 78 -14.08 -13.82 14.48
C SER A 78 -15.04 -12.74 14.95
N GLY A 79 -14.60 -11.49 15.07
CA GLY A 79 -15.34 -10.40 15.68
C GLY A 79 -14.97 -10.20 17.15
N TRP A 80 -15.13 -8.96 17.62
CA TRP A 80 -14.92 -8.59 19.02
C TRP A 80 -16.03 -9.20 19.90
N PRO A 81 -15.70 -9.56 21.16
CA PRO A 81 -16.70 -9.97 22.15
C PRO A 81 -17.79 -8.92 22.40
#